data_AF-A0A6I3KGG5-F1
#
_entry.id   AF-A0A6I3KGG5-F1
#
_cell.length_a   1.000
_cell.length_b   1.000
_cell.length_c   1.000
_cell.angle_alpha   90.00
_cell.angle_beta   90.00
_cell.angle_gamma   90.00
#
_symmetry.space_group_name_H-M   'P 1'
#
loop_
_entity.id
_entity.type
_entity.pdbx_description
1 polymer ?
#
loop_
_entity_poly.entity_id
_entity_poly.type
_entity_poly.pdbx_seq_one_letter_code
_entity_poly.pdbx_strand_id
1 'polypeptide(L)'
;MSVTSIFDALFVNQLFRTNARGETVFYPNGAGARGYLVPAAREASVRSGVRRLALIALVGAIVLAVVLPRTLEAWMGMTIPLGWFIAYALIAFLIAFGAIIYALSRLTEGLAPAPARD
;
A
#
# COMPACT_ATOMS: atom_id res chain seq x y z
N MET A 1 -7.48 -19.59 -12.03
CA MET A 1 -7.31 -18.23 -11.47
C MET A 1 -6.05 -18.26 -10.61
N SER A 2 -5.03 -17.43 -10.91
CA SER A 2 -3.74 -17.46 -10.20
C SER A 2 -3.80 -16.62 -8.93
N VAL A 3 -3.04 -16.97 -7.88
CA VAL A 3 -2.92 -16.18 -6.64
C VAL A 3 -2.55 -14.72 -6.92
N THR A 4 -1.68 -14.50 -7.90
CA THR A 4 -1.30 -13.16 -8.38
C THR A 4 -2.48 -12.36 -8.94
N SER A 5 -3.42 -13.01 -9.64
CA SER A 5 -4.59 -12.33 -10.21
C SER A 5 -5.59 -11.87 -9.14
N ILE A 6 -5.72 -12.63 -8.05
CA ILE A 6 -6.57 -12.26 -6.90
C ILE A 6 -5.91 -11.11 -6.14
N PHE A 7 -4.61 -11.20 -5.89
CA PHE A 7 -3.86 -10.13 -5.23
C PHE A 7 -3.96 -8.80 -6.01
N ASP A 8 -3.74 -8.86 -7.33
CA ASP A 8 -3.87 -7.68 -8.17
C ASP A 8 -5.28 -7.11 -8.13
N ALA A 9 -6.31 -7.95 -8.19
CA ALA A 9 -7.70 -7.51 -8.09
C ALA A 9 -7.98 -6.79 -6.76
N LEU A 10 -7.51 -7.36 -5.64
CA LEU A 10 -7.79 -6.87 -4.29
C LEU A 10 -6.96 -5.66 -3.87
N PHE A 11 -5.73 -5.52 -4.36
CA PHE A 11 -4.81 -4.49 -3.84
C PHE A 11 -4.39 -3.47 -4.89
N VAL A 12 -4.25 -3.87 -6.15
CA VAL A 12 -3.70 -3.01 -7.20
C VAL A 12 -4.82 -2.41 -8.04
N ASN A 13 -5.65 -3.23 -8.68
CA ASN A 13 -6.66 -2.83 -9.64
C ASN A 13 -7.74 -1.93 -9.05
N GLN A 14 -8.04 -2.05 -7.76
CA GLN A 14 -8.98 -1.16 -7.07
C GLN A 14 -8.54 0.32 -7.05
N LEU A 15 -7.22 0.58 -7.18
CA LEU A 15 -6.65 1.93 -7.22
C LEU A 15 -6.63 2.53 -8.62
N PHE A 16 -6.91 1.73 -9.66
CA PHE A 16 -6.96 2.19 -11.04
C PHE A 16 -8.40 2.17 -11.54
N ARG A 17 -8.83 3.24 -12.19
CA ARG A 17 -10.10 3.28 -12.91
C ARG A 17 -9.90 3.88 -14.28
N THR A 18 -10.78 3.54 -15.20
CA THR A 18 -10.83 4.19 -16.51
C THR A 18 -11.85 5.32 -16.45
N ASN A 19 -11.49 6.51 -16.96
CA ASN A 19 -12.43 7.62 -17.08
C ASN A 19 -13.32 7.48 -18.32
N ALA A 20 -14.29 8.39 -18.51
CA ALA A 20 -15.18 8.40 -19.66
C ALA A 20 -14.47 8.61 -21.01
N ARG A 21 -13.22 9.10 -21.00
CA ARG A 21 -12.38 9.31 -22.19
C ARG A 21 -11.49 8.08 -22.50
N GLY A 22 -11.60 7.00 -21.73
CA GLY A 22 -10.78 5.80 -21.90
C GLY A 22 -9.39 5.89 -21.25
N GLU A 23 -9.10 6.93 -20.46
CA GLU A 23 -7.79 7.14 -19.85
C GLU A 23 -7.71 6.48 -18.46
N THR A 24 -6.55 5.92 -18.13
CA THR A 24 -6.28 5.32 -16.82
C THR A 24 -6.05 6.41 -15.75
N VAL A 25 -6.86 6.37 -14.70
CA VAL A 25 -6.77 7.23 -13.51
C VAL A 25 -6.32 6.39 -12.32
N PHE A 26 -5.26 6.82 -11.66
CA PHE A 26 -4.73 6.23 -10.44
C PHE A 26 -5.15 7.04 -9.20
N TYR A 27 -5.69 6.37 -8.20
CA TYR A 27 -6.16 6.93 -6.94
C TYR A 27 -5.29 6.41 -5.77
N PRO A 28 -4.14 7.04 -5.48
CA PRO A 28 -3.19 6.56 -4.48
C PRO A 28 -3.80 6.43 -3.08
N ASN A 29 -4.70 7.35 -2.73
CA ASN A 29 -5.32 7.42 -1.40
C ASN A 29 -6.78 6.91 -1.41
N GLY A 30 -7.15 6.09 -2.40
CA GLY A 30 -8.48 5.52 -2.53
C GLY A 30 -9.46 6.36 -3.36
N ALA A 31 -10.62 5.77 -3.66
CA ALA A 31 -11.56 6.25 -4.68
C ALA A 31 -12.25 7.61 -4.38
N GLY A 32 -12.19 8.07 -3.13
CA GLY A 32 -12.68 9.39 -2.70
C GLY A 32 -11.61 10.48 -2.68
N ALA A 33 -10.35 10.13 -2.93
CA ALA A 33 -9.23 11.06 -2.94
C ALA A 33 -8.91 11.57 -4.35
N ARG A 34 -7.93 12.47 -4.44
CA ARG A 34 -7.45 13.03 -5.71
C ARG A 34 -6.90 11.91 -6.61
N GLY A 35 -7.46 11.82 -7.82
CA GLY A 35 -6.96 10.94 -8.87
C GLY A 35 -5.87 11.61 -9.72
N TYR A 36 -5.03 10.80 -10.34
CA TYR A 36 -3.95 11.21 -11.22
C TYR A 36 -4.04 10.47 -12.54
N LEU A 37 -3.90 11.19 -13.66
CA LEU A 37 -3.87 10.59 -14.98
C LEU A 37 -2.54 9.87 -15.16
N VAL A 38 -2.62 8.61 -15.59
CA VAL A 38 -1.45 7.77 -15.85
C VAL A 38 -1.27 7.63 -17.36
N PRO A 39 -0.21 8.21 -17.93
CA PRO A 39 0.11 7.98 -19.35
C PRO A 39 0.36 6.50 -19.61
N ALA A 40 -0.06 5.99 -20.77
CA ALA A 40 0.12 4.59 -21.15
C ALA A 40 1.58 4.12 -21.04
N ALA A 41 2.54 5.01 -21.35
CA ALA A 41 3.98 4.74 -21.22
C ALA A 41 4.44 4.48 -19.77
N ARG A 42 3.74 5.02 -18.76
CA ARG A 42 4.07 4.85 -17.33
C ARG A 42 3.18 3.83 -16.61
N GLU A 43 2.08 3.38 -17.22
CA GLU A 43 1.09 2.55 -16.54
C GLU A 43 1.68 1.27 -15.94
N ALA A 44 2.47 0.53 -16.73
CA ALA A 44 3.11 -0.70 -16.26
C ALA A 44 4.07 -0.44 -15.07
N SER A 45 4.80 0.68 -15.11
CA SER A 45 5.72 1.07 -14.03
C SER A 45 4.97 1.43 -12.75
N VAL A 46 3.89 2.21 -12.85
CA VAL A 46 3.08 2.61 -11.68
C VAL A 46 2.40 1.39 -11.07
N ARG A 47 1.79 0.51 -11.89
CA ARG A 47 1.19 -0.74 -11.42
C ARG A 47 2.20 -1.67 -10.75
N SER A 48 3.38 -1.84 -11.33
CA SER A 48 4.46 -2.65 -10.75
C SER A 48 4.94 -2.07 -9.41
N GLY A 49 5.08 -0.74 -9.32
CA GLY A 49 5.41 -0.03 -8.08
C GLY A 49 4.37 -0.26 -6.99
N VAL A 50 3.09 -0.10 -7.31
CA VAL A 50 1.96 -0.37 -6.39
C VAL A 50 1.96 -1.83 -5.95
N ARG A 51 2.17 -2.78 -6.87
CA ARG A 51 2.24 -4.22 -6.52
C ARG A 51 3.39 -4.51 -5.53
N ARG A 52 4.58 -3.96 -5.78
CA ARG A 52 5.72 -4.10 -4.87
C ARG A 52 5.41 -3.51 -3.49
N LEU A 53 4.81 -2.32 -3.44
CA LEU A 53 4.41 -1.71 -2.17
C LEU A 53 3.40 -2.55 -1.40
N ALA A 54 2.38 -3.07 -2.09
CA ALA A 54 1.38 -3.93 -1.46
C ALA A 54 2.00 -5.24 -0.93
N LEU A 55 2.94 -5.84 -1.67
CA LEU A 55 3.66 -7.04 -1.22
C LEU A 55 4.55 -6.75 -0.01
N ILE A 56 5.31 -5.65 -0.03
CA ILE A 56 6.16 -5.22 1.09
C ILE A 56 5.29 -4.93 2.32
N ALA A 57 4.17 -4.24 2.15
CA ALA A 57 3.24 -3.95 3.23
C ALA A 57 2.64 -5.23 3.83
N LEU A 58 2.23 -6.19 2.99
CA LEU A 58 1.71 -7.47 3.44
C LEU A 58 2.75 -8.28 4.23
N VAL A 59 3.95 -8.43 3.66
CA VAL A 59 5.06 -9.13 4.33
C VAL A 59 5.44 -8.42 5.62
N GLY A 60 5.56 -7.09 5.59
CA GLY A 60 5.87 -6.27 6.75
C GLY A 60 4.84 -6.42 7.87
N ALA A 61 3.55 -6.45 7.53
CA ALA A 61 2.47 -6.67 8.49
C ALA A 61 2.58 -8.05 9.16
N ILE A 62 2.85 -9.12 8.40
CA ILE A 62 3.03 -10.47 8.95
C ILE A 62 4.25 -10.51 9.87
N VAL A 63 5.37 -9.93 9.43
CA VAL A 63 6.60 -9.89 10.24
C VAL A 63 6.37 -9.14 11.54
N LEU A 64 5.73 -7.97 11.50
CA LEU A 64 5.48 -7.16 12.70
C LEU A 64 4.44 -7.77 13.64
N ALA A 65 3.39 -8.40 13.12
CA ALA A 65 2.29 -8.92 13.93
C ALA A 65 2.58 -10.31 14.52
N VAL A 66 3.41 -11.13 13.84
CA VAL A 66 3.59 -12.54 14.19
C VAL A 66 5.04 -12.88 14.48
N VAL A 67 5.94 -12.59 13.53
CA VAL A 67 7.33 -13.06 13.61
C VAL A 67 8.09 -12.31 14.70
N LEU A 68 8.11 -10.99 14.63
CA LEU A 68 8.88 -10.12 15.53
C LEU A 68 8.47 -10.30 17.00
N PRO A 69 7.18 -10.29 17.39
CA PRO A 69 6.78 -10.49 18.77
C PRO A 69 7.21 -11.86 19.30
N ARG A 70 6.98 -12.93 18.53
CA ARG A 70 7.37 -14.30 18.92
C ARG A 70 8.88 -14.44 19.09
N THR A 71 9.67 -13.83 18.20
CA THR A 71 11.13 -13.86 18.32
C THR A 71 11.64 -13.07 19.52
N LEU A 72 11.02 -11.93 19.84
CA LEU A 72 11.39 -11.12 20.99
C LEU A 72 11.04 -11.82 22.30
N GLU A 73 9.85 -12.40 22.40
CA GLU A 73 9.44 -13.18 23.57
C GLU A 73 10.36 -14.38 23.80
N ALA A 74 10.69 -15.12 22.74
CA ALA A 74 11.61 -16.25 22.81
C ALA A 74 13.03 -15.83 23.23
N TRP A 75 13.51 -14.68 22.75
CA TRP A 75 14.84 -14.17 23.08
C TRP A 75 14.91 -13.62 24.52
N MET A 76 13.89 -12.91 24.97
CA MET A 76 13.85 -12.33 26.31
C MET A 76 13.47 -13.35 27.39
N GLY A 77 12.93 -14.51 27.00
CA GLY A 77 12.43 -15.52 27.94
C GLY A 77 11.21 -15.05 28.75
N MET A 78 10.53 -14.00 28.29
CA MET A 78 9.36 -13.41 28.95
C MET A 78 8.32 -12.97 27.92
N THR A 79 7.04 -13.13 28.27
CA THR A 79 5.91 -12.68 27.44
C THR A 79 5.81 -11.16 27.46
N ILE A 80 5.60 -10.55 26.30
CA ILE A 80 5.43 -9.09 26.22
C ILE A 80 4.05 -8.75 26.79
N PRO A 81 3.95 -7.84 27.80
CA PRO A 81 2.65 -7.41 28.28
C PRO A 81 1.82 -6.77 27.15
N LEU A 82 0.52 -7.08 27.11
CA LEU A 82 -0.36 -6.67 26.01
C LEU A 82 -0.33 -5.16 25.73
N GLY A 83 -0.24 -4.32 26.77
CA GLY A 83 -0.16 -2.87 26.61
C GLY A 83 1.09 -2.40 25.85
N TRP A 84 2.24 -3.03 26.11
CA TRP A 84 3.49 -2.74 25.39
C TRP A 84 3.42 -3.22 23.94
N PHE A 85 2.88 -4.42 23.73
CA PHE A 85 2.65 -4.94 22.37
C PHE A 85 1.81 -3.97 21.53
N ILE A 86 0.69 -3.49 22.08
CA ILE A 86 -0.19 -2.52 21.39
C ILE A 86 0.57 -1.23 21.09
N ALA A 87 1.35 -0.70 22.04
CA ALA A 87 2.11 0.52 21.83
C ALA A 87 3.13 0.38 20.69
N TYR A 88 3.92 -0.72 20.67
CA TYR A 88 4.87 -0.98 19.60
C TYR A 88 4.18 -1.20 18.25
N ALA A 89 3.06 -1.93 18.24
CA ALA A 89 2.27 -2.15 17.02
C ALA A 89 1.73 -0.84 16.45
N LEU A 90 1.26 0.08 17.30
CA LEU A 90 0.77 1.39 16.88
C LEU A 90 1.90 2.22 16.25
N ILE A 91 3.07 2.27 16.88
CA ILE A 91 4.24 2.99 16.35
C ILE A 91 4.65 2.41 15.00
N ALA A 92 4.77 1.10 14.91
CA ALA A 92 5.14 0.42 13.67
C ALA A 92 4.10 0.67 12.56
N PHE A 93 2.82 0.67 12.90
CA PHE A 93 1.73 1.02 11.98
C PHE A 93 1.88 2.45 11.45
N LEU A 94 2.11 3.44 12.31
CA LEU A 94 2.28 4.84 11.90
C LEU A 94 3.48 5.03 10.97
N ILE A 95 4.60 4.36 11.26
CA ILE A 95 5.80 4.39 10.42
C ILE A 95 5.52 3.76 9.05
N ALA A 96 4.91 2.58 9.03
CA ALA A 96 4.58 1.89 7.78
C ALA A 96 3.58 2.69 6.94
N PHE A 97 2.56 3.27 7.58
CA PHE A 97 1.55 4.10 6.93
C PHE A 97 2.20 5.34 6.29
N GLY A 98 3.06 6.05 7.02
CA GLY A 98 3.81 7.20 6.49
C GLY A 98 4.72 6.83 5.32
N ALA A 99 5.43 5.69 5.42
CA ALA A 99 6.28 5.19 4.35
C ALA A 99 5.49 4.82 3.09
N ILE A 100 4.30 4.22 3.24
CA ILE A 100 3.40 3.89 2.12
C ILE A 100 2.92 5.18 1.45
N ILE A 101 2.46 6.17 2.22
CA ILE A 101 2.03 7.47 1.67
C ILE A 101 3.16 8.14 0.91
N TYR A 102 4.37 8.16 1.47
CA TYR A 102 5.55 8.74 0.83
C TYR A 102 5.92 8.00 -0.48
N ALA A 103 5.83 6.67 -0.48
CA ALA A 103 6.11 5.90 -1.68
C ALA A 103 5.05 6.11 -2.76
N LEU A 104 3.78 6.21 -2.37
CA LEU A 104 2.67 6.54 -3.27
C LEU A 104 2.83 7.96 -3.83
N SER A 105 3.24 8.94 -3.02
CA SER A 105 3.49 10.31 -3.49
C SER A 105 4.58 10.33 -4.56
N ARG A 106 5.68 9.59 -4.35
CA ARG A 106 6.72 9.41 -5.38
C ARG A 106 6.22 8.77 -6.66
N LEU A 107 5.31 7.79 -6.57
CA LEU A 107 4.70 7.18 -7.76
C LEU A 107 3.80 8.15 -8.53
N THR A 108 3.25 9.16 -7.84
CA THR A 108 2.45 10.22 -8.45
C THR A 108 3.23 11.45 -8.91
N GLU A 109 4.53 11.53 -8.59
CA GLU A 109 5.37 12.65 -9.04
C GLU A 109 5.39 12.75 -10.57
N GLY A 110 5.07 13.96 -11.06
CA GLY A 110 4.97 14.26 -12.48
C GLY A 110 3.71 13.76 -13.18
N LEU A 111 2.72 13.21 -12.46
CA LEU A 111 1.42 12.89 -13.04
C LEU A 111 0.47 14.09 -12.97
N ALA A 112 -0.29 14.31 -14.05
CA ALA A 112 -1.31 15.35 -14.07
C ALA A 112 -2.49 14.96 -13.16
N PRO A 113 -3.05 15.89 -12.37
CA PRO A 113 -4.25 15.62 -11.61
C PRO A 113 -5.41 15.34 -12.58
N ALA A 114 -6.19 14.30 -12.28
CA ALA A 114 -7.42 14.06 -13.03
C ALA A 114 -8.43 15.19 -12.77
N PRO A 115 -9.26 15.56 -13.78
CA PRO A 115 -10.34 16.51 -13.55
C PRO A 115 -11.24 16.03 -12.40
N ALA A 116 -11.74 16.97 -11.59
CA ALA A 116 -12.70 16.66 -10.55
C ALA A 116 -13.91 15.95 -11.18
N ARG A 117 -14.49 15.00 -10.45
CA ARG A 117 -15.77 14.41 -10.88
C ARG A 117 -16.80 15.55 -10.90
N ASP A 118 -17.30 15.87 -12.08
CA ASP A 118 -18.57 16.60 -12.24
C ASP A 118 -19.73 15.76 -11.69
#